data_AF-A0A6N7Z2Q5-F1
#
_entry.id   AF-A0A6N7Z2Q5-F1
#
_cell.length_a   1.000
_cell.length_b   1.000
_cell.length_c   1.000
_cell.angle_alpha   90.00
_cell.angle_beta   90.00
_cell.angle_gamma   90.00
#
_symmetry.space_group_name_H-M   'P 1'
#
loop_
_entity.id
_entity.type
_entity.pdbx_description
1 polymer ?
#
loop_
_entity_poly.entity_id
_entity_poly.type
_entity_poly.pdbx_seq_one_letter_code
_entity_poly.pdbx_strand_id
1 'polypeptide(L)'
;MSRSGLVISTAGNASIRIDDDLVAISPSRLPYDSMQASDICLVHLNGALIDGHPHPSSEMQLHLDIYRATDARAVVHTHSKAAAVVSTVADQLPAIHYYINQLGGAPIRVAPYFTFGTKELANAVVAALRGRTGALMANHGAVAIGDTVDEAYSRATVLEWLCEVWCSAQTLGTPRLLSDEQLQDAERRRERSVYEQMQAERAPRSSAPAN
;
A
#
# COMPACT_ATOMS: atom_id res chain seq x y z
N MET A 1 6.83 8.72 3.68
CA MET A 1 7.27 8.14 2.39
C MET A 1 8.73 8.48 2.07
N SER A 2 9.11 9.76 1.92
CA SER A 2 10.50 10.13 1.58
C SER A 2 11.53 9.67 2.62
N ARG A 3 11.35 10.04 3.90
CA ARG A 3 12.26 9.64 4.99
C ARG A 3 12.40 8.13 5.20
N SER A 4 11.40 7.35 4.78
CA SER A 4 11.38 5.89 4.90
C SER A 4 11.89 5.18 3.65
N GLY A 5 12.41 5.90 2.66
CA GLY A 5 12.98 5.32 1.44
C GLY A 5 11.94 4.72 0.48
N LEU A 6 10.64 5.01 0.66
CA LEU A 6 9.58 4.46 -0.20
C LEU A 6 9.44 5.18 -1.53
N VAL A 7 10.12 6.30 -1.72
CA VAL A 7 10.05 7.10 -2.94
C VAL A 7 11.43 7.66 -3.27
N ILE A 8 11.66 7.91 -4.56
CA ILE A 8 12.82 8.64 -5.06
C ILE A 8 12.39 10.03 -5.50
N SER A 9 13.05 11.08 -4.99
CA SER A 9 12.68 12.48 -5.30
C SER A 9 11.19 12.75 -5.01
N THR A 10 10.47 13.31 -5.98
CA THR A 10 9.02 13.60 -5.92
C THR A 10 8.15 12.48 -6.49
N ALA A 11 8.70 11.28 -6.71
CA ALA A 11 7.93 10.14 -7.19
C ALA A 11 6.99 9.60 -6.09
N GLY A 12 6.06 8.73 -6.48
CA GLY A 12 5.00 8.26 -5.60
C GLY A 12 3.97 9.34 -5.27
N ASN A 13 2.87 8.92 -4.67
CA ASN A 13 1.78 9.81 -4.31
C ASN A 13 0.86 9.10 -3.29
N ALA A 14 0.06 9.89 -2.59
CA ALA A 14 -0.91 9.38 -1.63
C ALA A 14 -2.24 10.11 -1.78
N SER A 15 -3.34 9.40 -1.55
CA SER A 15 -4.67 9.99 -1.49
C SER A 15 -5.52 9.37 -0.40
N ILE A 16 -6.55 10.12 -0.01
CA ILE A 16 -7.64 9.66 0.86
C ILE A 16 -8.99 10.12 0.31
N ARG A 17 -9.96 9.21 0.32
CA ARG A 17 -11.36 9.45 0.04
C ARG A 17 -12.02 10.07 1.28
N ILE A 18 -12.46 11.32 1.15
CA ILE A 18 -13.09 12.09 2.23
C ILE A 18 -14.56 11.68 2.37
N ASP A 19 -15.28 11.60 1.25
CA ASP A 19 -16.68 11.17 1.15
C ASP A 19 -16.94 10.39 -0.16
N ASP A 20 -18.20 10.22 -0.56
CA ASP A 20 -18.58 9.41 -1.73
C ASP A 20 -17.99 9.90 -3.07
N ASP A 21 -17.75 11.20 -3.22
CA ASP A 21 -17.26 11.78 -4.48
C ASP A 21 -16.02 12.67 -4.30
N LEU A 22 -15.56 12.91 -3.07
CA LEU A 22 -14.43 13.80 -2.77
C LEU A 22 -13.17 13.02 -2.37
N VAL A 23 -12.06 13.33 -3.04
CA VAL A 23 -10.73 12.76 -2.79
C VAL A 23 -9.71 13.87 -2.56
N ALA A 24 -8.91 13.74 -1.51
CA ALA A 24 -7.68 14.51 -1.33
C ALA A 24 -6.48 13.74 -1.89
N ILE A 25 -5.67 14.36 -2.73
CA ILE A 25 -4.49 13.74 -3.35
C ILE A 25 -3.27 14.68 -3.34
N SER A 26 -2.09 14.11 -3.17
CA SER A 26 -0.82 14.85 -3.24
C SER A 26 -0.63 15.57 -4.59
N PRO A 27 -0.04 16.78 -4.60
CA PRO A 27 0.26 17.50 -5.83
C PRO A 27 1.39 16.85 -6.63
N SER A 28 1.47 17.19 -7.92
CA SER A 28 2.55 16.75 -8.79
C SER A 28 3.84 17.55 -8.55
N ARG A 29 4.98 16.84 -8.49
CA ARG A 29 6.36 17.40 -8.51
C ARG A 29 6.71 18.37 -7.39
N LEU A 30 5.93 18.41 -6.30
CA LEU A 30 6.29 19.17 -5.13
C LEU A 30 7.16 18.32 -4.18
N PRO A 31 8.33 18.82 -3.71
CA PRO A 31 9.12 18.09 -2.73
C PRO A 31 8.34 17.82 -1.44
N TYR A 32 8.42 16.59 -0.94
CA TYR A 32 7.70 16.18 0.27
C TYR A 32 8.04 17.03 1.49
N ASP A 33 9.29 17.47 1.64
CA ASP A 33 9.73 18.28 2.80
C ASP A 33 9.25 19.73 2.76
N SER A 34 8.81 20.23 1.59
CA SER A 34 8.25 21.58 1.44
C SER A 34 6.73 21.60 1.31
N MET A 35 6.09 20.44 1.20
CA MET A 35 4.64 20.30 1.01
C MET A 35 3.89 20.78 2.24
N GLN A 36 2.89 21.62 2.02
CA GLN A 36 1.97 22.13 3.04
C GLN A 36 0.57 21.55 2.85
N ALA A 37 -0.27 21.69 3.86
CA ALA A 37 -1.68 21.26 3.78
C ALA A 37 -2.43 21.97 2.65
N SER A 38 -2.10 23.23 2.35
CA SER A 38 -2.70 24.01 1.25
C SER A 38 -2.34 23.50 -0.14
N ASP A 39 -1.30 22.66 -0.26
CA ASP A 39 -0.88 22.11 -1.54
C ASP A 39 -1.65 20.83 -1.90
N ILE A 40 -2.41 20.26 -0.96
CA ILE A 40 -3.19 19.05 -1.20
C ILE A 40 -4.35 19.38 -2.14
N CYS A 41 -4.45 18.63 -3.23
CA CYS A 41 -5.48 18.81 -4.23
C CYS A 41 -6.76 18.09 -3.79
N LEU A 42 -7.87 18.82 -3.75
CA LEU A 42 -9.21 18.24 -3.61
C LEU A 42 -9.80 18.03 -4.99
N VAL A 43 -10.19 16.79 -5.30
CA VAL A 43 -10.72 16.41 -6.61
C VAL A 43 -11.99 15.58 -6.45
N HIS A 44 -12.90 15.71 -7.40
CA HIS A 44 -14.03 14.80 -7.54
C HIS A 44 -13.57 13.42 -8.02
N LEU A 45 -14.37 12.36 -7.82
CA LEU A 45 -14.05 11.05 -8.37
C LEU A 45 -14.00 11.09 -9.89
N ASN A 46 -14.65 12.03 -10.56
CA ASN A 46 -14.53 12.22 -12.02
C ASN A 46 -13.21 12.89 -12.47
N GLY A 47 -12.34 13.30 -11.53
CA GLY A 47 -11.05 13.95 -11.77
C GLY A 47 -11.09 15.48 -11.85
N ALA A 48 -12.25 16.12 -11.65
CA ALA A 48 -12.35 17.57 -11.63
C ALA A 48 -11.70 18.14 -10.35
N LEU A 49 -10.77 19.08 -10.52
CA LEU A 49 -10.16 19.81 -9.42
C LEU A 49 -11.16 20.79 -8.79
N ILE A 50 -11.21 20.80 -7.46
CA ILE A 50 -12.08 21.65 -6.65
C ILE A 50 -11.25 22.75 -5.98
N ASP A 51 -10.16 22.37 -5.32
CA ASP A 51 -9.32 23.27 -4.53
C ASP A 51 -7.89 22.70 -4.36
N GLY A 52 -6.97 23.54 -3.86
CA GLY A 52 -5.58 23.22 -3.60
C GLY A 52 -4.65 23.54 -4.77
N HIS A 53 -3.53 22.83 -4.85
CA HIS A 53 -2.54 23.04 -5.90
C HIS A 53 -3.14 22.78 -7.31
N PRO A 54 -2.84 23.60 -8.33
CA PRO A 54 -3.46 23.49 -9.67
C PRO A 54 -3.04 22.24 -10.46
N HIS A 55 -2.05 21.50 -9.95
CA HIS A 55 -1.53 20.29 -10.58
C HIS A 55 -1.61 19.12 -9.59
N PRO A 56 -2.70 18.33 -9.58
CA PRO A 56 -2.74 17.06 -8.87
C PRO A 56 -1.71 16.09 -9.45
N SER A 57 -1.40 15.01 -8.72
CA SER A 57 -0.48 13.96 -9.20
C SER A 57 -0.78 13.54 -10.64
N SER A 58 0.26 13.32 -11.44
CA SER A 58 0.13 12.77 -12.80
C SER A 58 -0.50 11.38 -12.84
N GLU A 59 -0.58 10.70 -11.69
CA GLU A 59 -1.19 9.39 -11.53
C GLU A 59 -2.51 9.43 -10.75
N MET A 60 -3.13 10.61 -10.62
CA MET A 60 -4.44 10.75 -10.01
C MET A 60 -5.45 9.72 -10.56
N GLN A 61 -5.45 9.48 -11.87
CA GLN A 61 -6.37 8.54 -12.49
C GLN A 61 -6.23 7.11 -11.93
N LEU A 62 -5.02 6.66 -11.60
CA LEU A 62 -4.77 5.37 -10.97
C LEU A 62 -5.52 5.26 -9.62
N HIS A 63 -5.43 6.31 -8.80
CA HIS A 63 -6.09 6.37 -7.50
C HIS A 63 -7.62 6.38 -7.64
N LEU A 64 -8.15 7.20 -8.55
CA LEU A 64 -9.60 7.31 -8.77
C LEU A 64 -10.19 5.99 -9.28
N ASP A 65 -9.51 5.29 -10.17
CA ASP A 65 -9.97 3.99 -10.68
C ASP A 65 -9.90 2.89 -9.60
N ILE A 66 -8.89 2.91 -8.73
CA ILE A 66 -8.85 2.04 -7.54
C ILE A 66 -10.06 2.32 -6.65
N TYR A 67 -10.40 3.59 -6.40
CA TYR A 67 -11.55 3.95 -5.58
C TYR A 67 -12.89 3.53 -6.20
N ARG A 68 -13.04 3.63 -7.52
CA ARG A 68 -14.26 3.18 -8.20
C ARG A 68 -14.45 1.66 -8.16
N ALA A 69 -13.36 0.90 -8.09
CA ALA A 69 -13.38 -0.54 -8.21
C ALA A 69 -13.21 -1.30 -6.87
N THR A 70 -12.94 -0.58 -5.78
CA THR A 70 -12.67 -1.16 -4.46
C THR A 70 -13.29 -0.32 -3.35
N ASP A 71 -13.44 -0.93 -2.17
CA ASP A 71 -13.88 -0.23 -0.96
C ASP A 71 -12.76 0.56 -0.27
N ALA A 72 -11.60 0.71 -0.90
CA ALA A 72 -10.47 1.43 -0.35
C ALA A 72 -10.84 2.89 -0.03
N ARG A 73 -10.35 3.37 1.12
CA ARG A 73 -10.44 4.78 1.49
C ARG A 73 -9.12 5.52 1.32
N ALA A 74 -7.99 4.85 1.39
CA ALA A 74 -6.68 5.42 1.18
C ALA A 74 -5.87 4.59 0.18
N VAL A 75 -5.05 5.28 -0.62
CA VAL A 75 -4.14 4.68 -1.59
C VAL A 75 -2.77 5.33 -1.41
N VAL A 76 -1.73 4.49 -1.34
CA VAL A 76 -0.33 4.90 -1.32
C VAL A 76 0.37 4.22 -2.47
N HIS A 77 0.93 5.02 -3.38
CA HIS A 77 1.73 4.57 -4.50
C HIS A 77 3.21 4.92 -4.26
N THR A 78 4.10 3.94 -4.43
CA THR A 78 5.53 4.05 -4.12
C THR A 78 6.40 3.68 -5.32
N HIS A 79 7.58 4.28 -5.36
CA HIS A 79 8.71 3.88 -6.22
C HIS A 79 9.84 3.37 -5.33
N SER A 80 9.50 2.47 -4.41
CA SER A 80 10.43 1.92 -3.43
C SER A 80 11.36 0.92 -4.11
N LYS A 81 12.61 0.84 -3.65
CA LYS A 81 13.72 0.23 -4.42
C LYS A 81 13.48 -1.25 -4.65
N ALA A 82 13.19 -2.01 -3.60
CA ALA A 82 13.04 -3.46 -3.72
C ALA A 82 11.78 -3.82 -4.52
N ALA A 83 10.66 -3.13 -4.29
CA ALA A 83 9.45 -3.30 -5.09
C ALA A 83 9.70 -3.03 -6.58
N ALA A 84 10.42 -1.94 -6.91
CA ALA A 84 10.81 -1.65 -8.28
C ALA A 84 11.69 -2.76 -8.86
N VAL A 85 12.68 -3.27 -8.12
CA VAL A 85 13.52 -4.40 -8.56
C VAL A 85 12.67 -5.64 -8.85
N VAL A 86 11.82 -6.07 -7.91
CA VAL A 86 10.94 -7.24 -8.10
C VAL A 86 10.04 -7.07 -9.32
N SER A 87 9.46 -5.88 -9.50
CA SER A 87 8.56 -5.58 -10.61
C SER A 87 9.21 -5.70 -12.00
N THR A 88 10.55 -5.70 -12.08
CA THR A 88 11.27 -5.78 -13.36
C THR A 88 11.64 -7.21 -13.76
N VAL A 89 11.51 -8.18 -12.85
CA VAL A 89 12.02 -9.55 -13.05
C VAL A 89 11.00 -10.65 -12.74
N ALA A 90 9.90 -10.35 -12.05
CA ALA A 90 8.95 -11.33 -11.57
C ALA A 90 7.53 -10.99 -12.01
N ASP A 91 6.69 -12.01 -12.20
CA ASP A 91 5.24 -11.84 -12.39
C ASP A 91 4.48 -11.75 -11.05
N GLN A 92 5.11 -12.21 -9.97
CA GLN A 92 4.53 -12.23 -8.64
C GLN A 92 5.60 -12.35 -7.54
N LEU A 93 5.31 -11.78 -6.38
CA LEU A 93 6.05 -11.99 -5.14
C LEU A 93 5.40 -13.18 -4.38
N PRO A 94 6.15 -14.28 -4.13
CA PRO A 94 5.60 -15.48 -3.51
C PRO A 94 5.45 -15.35 -1.98
N ALA A 95 4.95 -16.41 -1.33
CA ALA A 95 4.79 -16.54 0.12
C ALA A 95 6.13 -16.62 0.89
N ILE A 96 6.99 -15.60 0.73
CA ILE A 96 8.34 -15.56 1.29
C ILE A 96 8.35 -15.38 2.81
N HIS A 97 7.31 -14.75 3.37
CA HIS A 97 7.18 -14.49 4.80
C HIS A 97 5.71 -14.29 5.18
N TYR A 98 5.32 -14.68 6.40
CA TYR A 98 3.91 -14.63 6.85
C TYR A 98 3.31 -13.21 6.90
N TYR A 99 4.14 -12.17 6.91
CA TYR A 99 3.70 -10.77 6.84
C TYR A 99 2.92 -10.46 5.56
N ILE A 100 3.04 -11.29 4.52
CA ILE A 100 2.23 -11.19 3.31
C ILE A 100 0.72 -11.26 3.58
N ASN A 101 0.28 -11.86 4.69
CA ASN A 101 -1.13 -11.85 5.12
C ASN A 101 -1.65 -10.43 5.41
N GLN A 102 -0.79 -9.50 5.84
CA GLN A 102 -1.19 -8.09 6.02
C GLN A 102 -1.59 -7.41 4.71
N LEU A 103 -1.21 -8.03 3.58
CA LEU A 103 -1.50 -7.61 2.21
C LEU A 103 -2.61 -8.45 1.56
N GLY A 104 -3.36 -9.24 2.34
CA GLY A 104 -4.39 -10.15 1.84
C GLY A 104 -3.86 -11.52 1.39
N GLY A 105 -2.61 -11.85 1.73
CA GLY A 105 -2.02 -13.16 1.50
C GLY A 105 -1.19 -13.26 0.21
N ALA A 106 -0.65 -14.45 -0.03
CA ALA A 106 0.19 -14.74 -1.18
C ALA A 106 -0.62 -15.23 -2.39
N PRO A 107 -0.13 -15.07 -3.63
CA PRO A 107 0.99 -14.19 -4.00
C PRO A 107 0.55 -12.72 -4.05
N ILE A 108 1.53 -11.80 -4.01
CA ILE A 108 1.32 -10.41 -4.45
C ILE A 108 1.63 -10.33 -5.94
N ARG A 109 0.70 -9.78 -6.71
CA ARG A 109 0.72 -9.84 -8.17
C ARG A 109 1.41 -8.61 -8.76
N VAL A 110 2.10 -8.80 -9.88
CA VAL A 110 2.69 -7.73 -10.67
C VAL A 110 1.76 -7.45 -11.84
N ALA A 111 1.17 -6.25 -11.86
CA ALA A 111 0.38 -5.78 -12.99
C ALA A 111 1.30 -5.62 -14.22
N PRO A 112 0.87 -6.06 -15.42
CA PRO A 112 1.65 -5.89 -16.64
C PRO A 112 1.92 -4.41 -16.94
N TYR A 113 3.01 -4.16 -17.67
CA TYR A 113 3.43 -2.81 -18.00
C TYR A 113 2.42 -2.10 -18.89
N PHE A 114 2.07 -0.89 -18.49
CA PHE A 114 1.41 0.13 -19.29
C PHE A 114 2.00 1.48 -18.92
N THR A 115 1.96 2.44 -19.84
CA THR A 115 2.44 3.80 -19.56
C THR A 115 1.69 4.40 -18.37
N PHE A 116 2.41 5.06 -17.47
CA PHE A 116 1.82 5.72 -16.30
C PHE A 116 0.73 6.73 -16.71
N GLY A 117 -0.27 6.93 -15.84
CA GLY A 117 -1.41 7.83 -16.11
C GLY A 117 -2.42 7.29 -17.13
N THR A 118 -2.28 6.06 -17.62
CA THR A 118 -3.24 5.43 -18.55
C THR A 118 -4.32 4.63 -17.83
N LYS A 119 -5.47 4.44 -18.50
CA LYS A 119 -6.57 3.62 -17.99
C LYS A 119 -6.23 2.12 -18.01
N GLU A 120 -5.40 1.70 -18.95
CA GLU A 120 -4.90 0.34 -19.07
C GLU A 120 -4.08 -0.05 -17.84
N LEU A 121 -3.18 0.82 -17.38
CA LEU A 121 -2.45 0.63 -16.13
C LEU A 121 -3.41 0.48 -14.95
N ALA A 122 -4.36 1.41 -14.83
CA ALA A 122 -5.32 1.41 -13.72
C ALA A 122 -6.16 0.11 -13.68
N ASN A 123 -6.68 -0.34 -14.82
CA ASN A 123 -7.41 -1.61 -14.92
C ASN A 123 -6.55 -2.82 -14.53
N ALA A 124 -5.29 -2.83 -14.96
CA ALA A 124 -4.35 -3.90 -14.62
C ALA A 124 -4.05 -3.94 -13.12
N VAL A 125 -3.91 -2.77 -12.48
CA VAL A 125 -3.71 -2.63 -11.03
C VAL A 125 -4.95 -2.99 -10.23
N VAL A 126 -6.15 -2.62 -10.69
CA VAL A 126 -7.41 -3.05 -10.06
C VAL A 126 -7.55 -4.57 -10.11
N ALA A 127 -7.24 -5.18 -11.25
CA ALA A 127 -7.16 -6.63 -11.35
C ALA A 127 -6.12 -7.15 -10.34
N ALA A 128 -4.90 -6.58 -10.38
CA ALA A 128 -3.79 -6.53 -9.39
C ALA A 128 -4.17 -6.74 -7.91
N LEU A 129 -5.22 -6.04 -7.50
CA LEU A 129 -5.66 -5.88 -6.11
C LEU A 129 -6.83 -6.80 -5.70
N ARG A 130 -7.46 -7.55 -6.62
CA ARG A 130 -8.51 -8.51 -6.23
C ARG A 130 -8.06 -9.46 -5.11
N GLY A 131 -8.72 -9.38 -3.95
CA GLY A 131 -8.39 -10.16 -2.75
C GLY A 131 -7.05 -9.80 -2.09
N ARG A 132 -6.42 -8.68 -2.47
CA ARG A 132 -5.15 -8.19 -1.94
C ARG A 132 -5.28 -6.71 -1.57
N THR A 133 -4.39 -6.24 -0.71
CA THR A 133 -4.29 -4.81 -0.35
C THR A 133 -2.97 -4.19 -0.77
N GLY A 134 -2.17 -4.93 -1.54
CA GLY A 134 -0.98 -4.43 -2.22
C GLY A 134 -0.81 -5.10 -3.59
N ALA A 135 -0.25 -4.36 -4.54
CA ALA A 135 0.11 -4.86 -5.87
C ALA A 135 1.40 -4.19 -6.36
N LEU A 136 2.14 -4.90 -7.20
CA LEU A 136 3.31 -4.38 -7.91
C LEU A 136 2.90 -3.98 -9.34
N MET A 137 3.69 -3.14 -9.99
CA MET A 137 3.48 -2.70 -11.37
C MET A 137 4.79 -2.86 -12.14
N ALA A 138 4.76 -3.66 -13.21
CA ALA A 138 5.95 -4.01 -13.97
C ALA A 138 6.73 -2.76 -14.40
N ASN A 139 8.05 -2.75 -14.15
CA ASN A 139 8.96 -1.64 -14.48
C ASN A 139 8.54 -0.27 -13.91
N HIS A 140 7.79 -0.24 -12.81
CA HIS A 140 7.21 0.99 -12.29
C HIS A 140 7.39 1.14 -10.78
N GLY A 141 6.68 0.34 -9.98
CA GLY A 141 6.62 0.52 -8.53
C GLY A 141 5.55 -0.33 -7.88
N ALA A 142 4.97 0.16 -6.80
CA ALA A 142 3.94 -0.54 -6.04
C ALA A 142 2.78 0.35 -5.64
N VAL A 143 1.64 -0.26 -5.35
CA VAL A 143 0.50 0.40 -4.73
C VAL A 143 0.03 -0.41 -3.53
N ALA A 144 -0.43 0.28 -2.48
CA ALA A 144 -1.11 -0.31 -1.36
C ALA A 144 -2.38 0.49 -1.02
N ILE A 145 -3.41 -0.23 -0.56
CA ILE A 145 -4.72 0.34 -0.22
C ILE A 145 -5.06 0.10 1.25
N GLY A 146 -5.89 0.96 1.84
CA GLY A 146 -6.42 0.76 3.19
C GLY A 146 -7.58 1.68 3.56
N ASP A 147 -8.02 1.59 4.81
CA ASP A 147 -9.12 2.37 5.36
C ASP A 147 -8.64 3.74 5.87
N THR A 148 -7.34 3.85 6.14
CA THR A 148 -6.66 5.08 6.53
C THR A 148 -5.34 5.23 5.78
N VAL A 149 -4.83 6.47 5.68
CA VAL A 149 -3.51 6.73 5.07
C VAL A 149 -2.41 5.97 5.82
N ASP A 150 -2.48 5.91 7.15
CA ASP A 150 -1.49 5.19 7.97
C ASP A 150 -1.48 3.69 7.68
N GLU A 151 -2.66 3.09 7.49
CA GLU A 151 -2.77 1.68 7.13
C GLU A 151 -2.23 1.41 5.72
N ALA A 152 -2.62 2.22 4.73
CA ALA A 152 -2.11 2.10 3.36
C ALA A 152 -0.57 2.28 3.32
N TYR A 153 -0.05 3.23 4.09
CA TYR A 153 1.38 3.48 4.25
C TYR A 153 2.12 2.30 4.92
N SER A 154 1.54 1.74 5.99
CA SER A 154 2.06 0.56 6.67
C SER A 154 2.14 -0.63 5.71
N ARG A 155 1.08 -0.87 4.94
CA ARG A 155 1.04 -1.91 3.90
C ARG A 155 2.09 -1.69 2.81
N ALA A 156 2.26 -0.46 2.32
CA ALA A 156 3.33 -0.14 1.37
C ALA A 156 4.73 -0.44 1.94
N THR A 157 4.93 -0.17 3.24
CA THR A 157 6.19 -0.48 3.94
C THR A 157 6.42 -1.99 4.05
N VAL A 158 5.38 -2.76 4.39
CA VAL A 158 5.45 -4.23 4.44
C VAL A 158 5.74 -4.81 3.05
N LEU A 159 5.10 -4.28 2.00
CA LEU A 159 5.30 -4.73 0.63
C LEU A 159 6.75 -4.51 0.16
N GLU A 160 7.32 -3.32 0.43
CA GLU A 160 8.73 -3.05 0.16
C GLU A 160 9.65 -4.04 0.88
N TRP A 161 9.44 -4.23 2.19
CA TRP A 161 10.24 -5.14 2.99
C TRP A 161 10.17 -6.59 2.50
N LEU A 162 8.97 -7.07 2.12
CA LEU A 162 8.82 -8.41 1.56
C LEU A 162 9.58 -8.58 0.24
N CYS A 163 9.57 -7.54 -0.61
CA CYS A 163 10.36 -7.51 -1.83
C CYS A 163 11.86 -7.57 -1.52
N GLU A 164 12.33 -6.82 -0.53
CA GLU A 164 13.73 -6.82 -0.10
C GLU A 164 14.16 -8.20 0.40
N VAL A 165 13.37 -8.80 1.29
CA VAL A 165 13.63 -10.16 1.80
C VAL A 165 13.71 -11.17 0.65
N TRP A 166 12.79 -11.11 -0.31
CA TRP A 166 12.79 -12.04 -1.44
C TRP A 166 14.02 -11.85 -2.34
N CYS A 167 14.34 -10.60 -2.71
CA CYS A 167 15.53 -10.28 -3.48
C CYS A 167 16.82 -10.75 -2.77
N SER A 168 16.98 -10.41 -1.49
CA SER A 168 18.14 -10.81 -0.70
C SER A 168 18.25 -12.34 -0.59
N ALA A 169 17.14 -13.04 -0.34
CA ALA A 169 17.13 -14.50 -0.28
C ALA A 169 17.59 -15.12 -1.61
N GLN A 170 17.12 -14.60 -2.76
CA GLN A 170 17.53 -15.09 -4.07
C GLN A 170 19.03 -14.91 -4.35
N THR A 171 19.69 -13.92 -3.74
CA THR A 171 21.16 -13.78 -3.86
C THR A 171 21.94 -14.85 -3.10
N LEU A 172 21.32 -15.46 -2.08
CA LEU A 172 21.92 -16.51 -1.26
C LEU A 172 21.57 -17.92 -1.76
N GLY A 173 20.45 -18.06 -2.48
CA GLY A 173 20.00 -19.33 -3.06
C GLY A 173 18.49 -19.37 -3.30
N THR A 174 17.93 -20.57 -3.47
CA THR A 174 16.48 -20.72 -3.66
C THR A 174 15.74 -20.53 -2.32
N PRO A 175 14.84 -19.52 -2.19
CA PRO A 175 14.12 -19.31 -0.95
C PRO A 175 13.13 -20.43 -0.66
N ARG A 176 12.96 -20.76 0.62
CA ARG A 176 11.84 -21.59 1.09
C ARG A 176 10.59 -20.73 1.17
N LEU A 177 9.47 -21.26 0.67
CA LEU A 177 8.19 -20.58 0.68
C LEU A 177 7.26 -21.24 1.70
N LEU A 178 6.36 -20.43 2.28
CA LEU A 178 5.32 -20.94 3.16
C LEU A 178 4.21 -21.60 2.34
N SER A 179 3.65 -22.70 2.86
CA SER A 179 2.42 -23.28 2.33
C SER A 179 1.19 -22.45 2.74
N ASP A 180 0.07 -22.66 2.05
CA ASP A 180 -1.20 -22.03 2.42
C ASP A 180 -1.62 -22.38 3.86
N GLU A 181 -1.39 -23.61 4.30
CA GLU A 181 -1.66 -24.04 5.68
C GLU A 181 -0.85 -23.24 6.70
N GLN A 182 0.46 -23.04 6.43
CA GLN A 182 1.34 -22.25 7.30
C GLN A 182 0.94 -20.77 7.35
N LEU A 183 0.50 -20.20 6.22
CA LEU A 183 -0.03 -18.83 6.19
C LEU A 183 -1.33 -18.72 7.00
N GLN A 184 -2.22 -19.70 6.90
CA GLN A 184 -3.45 -19.73 7.68
C GLN A 184 -3.20 -19.90 9.18
N ASP A 185 -2.22 -20.72 9.57
CA ASP A 185 -1.79 -20.86 10.96
C ASP A 185 -1.26 -19.54 11.53
N ALA A 186 -0.45 -18.83 10.75
CA ALA A 186 0.06 -17.51 11.13
C ALA A 186 -1.07 -16.49 11.33
N GLU A 187 -2.09 -16.50 10.45
CA GLU A 187 -3.25 -15.61 10.61
C GLU A 187 -4.07 -15.95 11.85
N ARG A 188 -4.41 -17.23 12.05
CA ARG A 188 -5.11 -17.69 13.26
C ARG A 188 -4.40 -17.27 14.54
N ARG A 189 -3.06 -17.33 14.55
CA ARG A 189 -2.26 -16.91 15.70
C ARG A 189 -2.31 -15.39 15.91
N ARG A 190 -2.30 -14.61 14.84
CA ARG A 190 -2.42 -13.14 14.87
C ARG A 190 -3.76 -12.71 15.46
N GLU A 191 -4.85 -13.24 14.93
CA GLU A 191 -6.22 -12.95 15.39
C GLU A 191 -6.39 -13.24 16.88
N ARG A 192 -5.90 -14.41 17.33
CA ARG A 192 -5.93 -14.77 18.76
C ARG A 192 -5.15 -13.78 19.62
N SER A 193 -3.97 -13.37 19.17
CA SER A 193 -3.12 -12.43 19.92
C SER A 193 -3.76 -11.06 20.06
N VAL A 194 -4.41 -10.56 19.01
CA VAL A 194 -5.18 -9.30 19.03
C VAL A 194 -6.35 -9.42 20.01
N TYR A 195 -7.11 -10.51 19.94
CA TYR A 195 -8.21 -10.75 20.88
C TYR A 195 -7.74 -10.78 22.34
N GLU A 196 -6.65 -11.49 22.63
CA GLU A 196 -6.05 -11.57 23.97
C GLU A 196 -5.62 -10.18 24.48
N GLN A 197 -5.00 -9.34 23.64
CA GLN A 197 -4.62 -7.97 23.99
C GLN A 197 -5.84 -7.10 24.30
N MET A 198 -6.87 -7.14 23.46
CA MET A 198 -8.11 -6.37 23.68
C MET A 198 -8.80 -6.76 25.00
N GLN A 199 -8.76 -8.04 25.38
CA GLN A 199 -9.30 -8.48 26.67
C GLN A 199 -8.46 -7.97 27.84
N ALA A 200 -7.13 -7.99 27.72
CA ALA A 200 -6.24 -7.49 28.75
C ALA A 200 -6.42 -5.98 29.01
N GLU A 201 -6.65 -5.18 27.96
CA GLU A 201 -6.89 -3.73 28.06
C GLU A 201 -8.25 -3.39 28.68
N ARG A 202 -9.25 -4.28 28.53
CA ARG A 202 -10.59 -4.13 29.11
C ARG A 202 -10.69 -4.62 30.56
N ALA A 203 -9.70 -5.37 31.05
CA ALA A 203 -9.69 -5.82 32.43
C ALA A 203 -9.53 -4.62 33.38
N PRO A 204 -10.34 -4.51 34.45
CA PRO A 204 -10.23 -3.40 35.39
C PRO A 204 -8.83 -3.39 36.00
N ARG A 205 -8.15 -2.23 35.94
CA ARG A 205 -6.90 -2.03 36.64
C ARG A 205 -7.18 -2.21 38.13
N SER A 206 -6.67 -3.29 38.71
CA SER A 206 -6.71 -3.55 40.14
C SER A 206 -6.24 -2.30 40.88
N SER A 207 -7.16 -1.60 41.55
CA SER A 207 -6.83 -0.52 42.48
C SER A 207 -6.01 -1.14 43.61
N ALA A 208 -4.71 -0.84 43.66
CA ALA A 208 -3.91 -1.15 44.83
C ALA A 208 -4.57 -0.51 46.07
N PRO A 209 -4.62 -1.21 47.21
CA PRO A 209 -5.20 -0.65 48.42
C PRO A 209 -4.38 0.57 48.84
N ALA A 210 -5.05 1.71 49.04
CA ALA A 210 -4.46 2.88 49.66
C ALA A 210 -4.13 2.53 51.13
N ASN A 211 -2.84 2.60 51.48
CA ASN A 211 -2.36 2.60 52.86
C ASN A 211 -2.31 4.02 53.39
#